data_AF-A0AAN4PFZ9-F1
#
_entry.id   AF-A0AAN4PFZ9-F1
#
_cell.length_a   1.000
_cell.length_b   1.000
_cell.length_c   1.000
_cell.angle_alpha   90.00
_cell.angle_beta   90.00
_cell.angle_gamma   90.00
#
_symmetry.space_group_name_H-M   'P 1'
#
loop_
_entity.id
_entity.type
_entity.pdbx_description
1 polymer ?
#
loop_
_entity_poly.entity_id
_entity_poly.type
_entity_poly.pdbx_seq_one_letter_code
_entity_poly.pdbx_strand_id
1 'polypeptide(L)'
;MNQQTFLLLLGGLASLASGQSECQTIVSCKSTSTVTTTVPEGTCTPCPVTVPTTGTISGTSGQASAASPAPAPLCTTVVQPWNRVDLMWTSEHAKPGPPAPGIFSSNFDFETILTITDDYQSLERFEVYQDDQFIGKTSERGPGSTARNDVKDADEALRLGYSQGYFTIPPGPHTFTVTWLEAANNPAVAIPGWRGGSLQYRFQRVAPCA
;
A
#
# COMPACT_ATOMS: atom_id res chain seq x y z
N MET A 1 46.87 -41.00 -19.66
CA MET A 1 47.28 -40.04 -20.71
C MET A 1 46.04 -39.83 -21.58
N ASN A 2 45.33 -38.71 -21.41
CA ASN A 2 45.30 -37.54 -22.33
C ASN A 2 44.76 -37.92 -23.72
N GLN A 3 43.72 -37.32 -24.33
CA GLN A 3 43.01 -36.03 -24.21
C GLN A 3 41.54 -36.25 -24.67
N GLN A 4 40.47 -35.67 -24.10
CA GLN A 4 39.98 -34.28 -24.12
C GLN A 4 39.48 -33.73 -25.47
N THR A 5 38.21 -33.26 -25.44
CA THR A 5 37.62 -32.08 -26.12
C THR A 5 36.82 -32.33 -27.42
N PHE A 6 35.46 -32.27 -27.50
CA PHE A 6 34.43 -31.20 -27.34
C PHE A 6 34.18 -30.32 -28.59
N LEU A 7 32.91 -29.88 -28.74
CA LEU A 7 32.31 -28.86 -29.64
C LEU A 7 31.86 -29.36 -31.05
N LEU A 8 30.74 -28.96 -31.65
CA LEU A 8 29.60 -28.07 -31.33
C LEU A 8 28.53 -28.32 -32.41
N LEU A 9 27.26 -28.47 -32.04
CA LEU A 9 26.13 -28.41 -32.98
C LEU A 9 25.88 -26.94 -33.35
N LEU A 10 26.00 -26.60 -34.64
CA LEU A 10 25.42 -25.38 -35.20
C LEU A 10 23.96 -25.65 -35.59
N GLY A 11 23.03 -25.10 -34.83
CA GLY A 11 21.59 -25.13 -35.11
C GLY A 11 21.03 -23.72 -35.32
N GLY A 12 20.51 -23.51 -36.52
CA GLY A 12 19.53 -22.51 -36.99
C GLY A 12 19.22 -21.27 -36.15
N LEU A 13 19.58 -20.10 -36.70
CA LEU A 13 18.87 -18.84 -36.43
C LEU A 13 17.72 -18.72 -37.44
N ALA A 14 16.48 -18.85 -36.95
CA ALA A 14 15.26 -18.45 -37.64
C ALA A 14 14.55 -17.37 -36.82
N SER A 15 14.25 -16.26 -37.49
CA SER A 15 13.67 -15.02 -36.98
C SER A 15 12.27 -15.20 -36.40
N LEU A 16 11.93 -14.46 -35.33
CA LEU A 16 10.56 -14.05 -35.05
C LEU A 16 10.55 -12.63 -34.48
N ALA A 17 9.76 -11.79 -35.14
CA ALA A 17 9.57 -10.37 -34.89
C ALA A 17 9.02 -10.09 -33.49
N SER A 18 9.61 -9.14 -32.78
CA SER A 18 9.00 -8.54 -31.60
C SER A 18 7.97 -7.51 -32.06
N GLY A 19 6.69 -7.89 -32.06
CA GLY A 19 5.59 -6.93 -32.09
C GLY A 19 5.69 -6.02 -30.88
N GLN A 20 5.71 -4.70 -31.13
CA GLN A 20 5.56 -3.70 -30.10
C GLN A 20 4.16 -3.83 -29.51
N SER A 21 4.05 -4.42 -28.32
CA SER A 21 2.85 -4.30 -27.51
C SER A 21 2.92 -2.97 -26.79
N GLU A 22 2.06 -2.05 -27.19
CA GLU A 22 1.85 -0.76 -26.55
C GLU A 22 1.56 -0.99 -25.06
N CYS A 23 2.43 -0.48 -24.18
CA CYS A 23 2.11 -0.35 -22.77
C CYS A 23 0.96 0.65 -22.64
N GLN A 24 -0.27 0.15 -22.51
CA GLN A 24 -1.37 0.95 -21.96
C GLN A 24 -1.10 1.15 -20.47
N THR A 25 -0.52 2.30 -20.14
CA THR A 25 -0.46 2.78 -18.76
C THR A 25 -1.88 3.11 -18.31
N ILE A 26 -2.52 2.21 -17.55
CA ILE A 26 -3.72 2.58 -16.78
C ILE A 26 -3.24 3.44 -15.62
N VAL A 27 -3.13 4.75 -15.86
CA VAL A 27 -2.98 5.74 -14.79
C VAL A 27 -4.32 5.76 -14.06
N SER A 28 -4.42 5.03 -12.95
CA SER A 28 -5.52 5.19 -12.01
C SER A 28 -5.32 6.53 -11.30
N CYS A 29 -5.79 7.61 -11.92
CA CYS A 29 -5.90 8.92 -11.30
C CYS A 29 -6.90 8.82 -10.14
N LYS A 30 -6.41 8.57 -8.92
CA LYS A 30 -7.16 8.91 -7.72
C LYS A 30 -7.22 10.43 -7.66
N SER A 31 -8.27 11.01 -8.22
CA SER A 31 -8.58 12.43 -8.07
C SER A 31 -8.87 12.71 -6.60
N THR A 32 -7.85 13.15 -5.87
CA THR A 32 -8.05 13.78 -4.56
C THR A 32 -8.60 15.18 -4.83
N SER A 33 -9.92 15.34 -4.78
CA SER A 33 -10.55 16.65 -4.80
C SER A 33 -10.27 17.36 -3.47
N THR A 34 -9.20 18.17 -3.43
CA THR A 34 -8.97 19.12 -2.34
C THR A 34 -9.92 20.29 -2.53
N VAL A 35 -10.95 20.39 -1.68
CA VAL A 35 -11.82 21.56 -1.64
C VAL A 35 -11.07 22.68 -0.93
N THR A 36 -10.42 23.56 -1.69
CA THR A 36 -9.86 24.80 -1.17
C THR A 36 -10.96 25.85 -1.10
N THR A 37 -11.55 26.03 0.08
CA THR A 37 -12.44 27.16 0.36
C THR A 37 -11.58 28.42 0.52
N THR A 38 -11.38 29.16 -0.57
CA THR A 38 -10.86 30.53 -0.49
C THR A 38 -11.93 31.44 0.09
N VAL A 39 -11.72 31.91 1.32
CA VAL A 39 -12.46 33.05 1.88
C VAL A 39 -11.90 34.31 1.21
N PRO A 40 -12.69 35.08 0.44
CA PRO A 40 -12.20 36.35 -0.06
C PRO A 40 -12.15 37.36 1.09
N GLU A 41 -10.95 37.81 1.46
CA GLU A 41 -10.75 39.07 2.16
C GLU A 41 -11.19 40.21 1.23
N GLY A 42 -12.41 40.67 1.40
CA GLY A 42 -12.91 41.88 0.77
C GLY A 42 -12.32 43.11 1.42
N THR A 43 -11.31 43.71 0.80
CA THR A 43 -10.87 45.09 1.07
C THR A 43 -12.00 46.06 0.74
N CYS A 44 -12.57 46.70 1.77
CA CYS A 44 -13.52 47.80 1.62
C CYS A 44 -12.84 48.99 0.92
N THR A 45 -13.27 49.30 -0.31
CA THR A 45 -13.07 50.61 -0.93
C THR A 45 -14.41 51.35 -0.93
N PRO A 46 -14.50 52.59 -0.42
CA PRO A 46 -15.77 53.30 -0.32
C PRO A 46 -16.08 54.06 -1.61
N CYS A 47 -17.38 54.10 -1.97
CA CYS A 47 -18.14 55.19 -2.61
C CYS A 47 -19.36 54.63 -3.40
N PRO A 48 -20.37 55.43 -3.75
CA PRO A 48 -20.93 56.61 -3.09
C PRO A 48 -22.46 56.47 -2.87
N VAL A 49 -23.00 57.36 -2.04
CA VAL A 49 -24.44 57.49 -1.78
C VAL A 49 -25.18 57.90 -3.07
N THR A 50 -26.26 57.20 -3.39
CA THR A 50 -27.34 57.76 -4.22
C THR A 50 -28.68 57.17 -3.79
N VAL A 51 -29.59 58.05 -3.42
CA VAL A 51 -31.02 57.81 -3.11
C VAL A 51 -31.78 58.81 -4.00
N PRO A 52 -33.06 58.62 -4.42
CA PRO A 52 -34.02 57.53 -4.20
C PRO A 52 -34.61 56.96 -5.52
N THR A 53 -35.46 55.94 -5.48
CA THR A 53 -36.87 55.99 -5.98
C THR A 53 -37.62 54.70 -5.60
N THR A 54 -38.86 54.91 -5.19
CA THR A 54 -39.93 53.98 -4.78
C THR A 54 -40.15 52.82 -5.76
N GLY A 55 -40.15 51.59 -5.25
CA GLY A 55 -40.54 50.39 -5.99
C GLY A 55 -40.85 49.24 -5.04
N THR A 56 -42.13 49.00 -4.81
CA THR A 56 -42.63 47.82 -4.07
C THR A 56 -42.42 46.57 -4.93
N ILE A 57 -41.61 45.64 -4.45
CA ILE A 57 -41.60 44.25 -4.94
C ILE A 57 -41.60 43.34 -3.71
N SER A 58 -42.77 42.76 -3.42
CA SER A 58 -42.87 41.55 -2.59
C SER A 58 -42.38 40.38 -3.41
N GLY A 59 -41.41 39.62 -2.89
CA GLY A 59 -40.85 38.48 -3.62
C GLY A 59 -39.84 37.68 -2.81
N THR A 60 -40.38 36.69 -2.08
CA THR A 60 -39.80 35.35 -1.86
C THR A 60 -38.66 35.21 -0.83
N SER A 61 -39.00 34.38 0.16
CA SER A 61 -38.19 33.79 1.22
C SER A 61 -36.75 33.48 0.81
N GLY A 62 -35.80 34.10 1.51
CA GLY A 62 -34.42 33.62 1.57
C GLY A 62 -34.42 32.22 2.18
N GLN A 63 -34.23 31.21 1.34
CA GLN A 63 -33.89 29.87 1.78
C GLN A 63 -32.47 29.96 2.35
N ALA A 64 -32.37 30.06 3.67
CA ALA A 64 -31.10 29.93 4.37
C ALA A 64 -30.51 28.58 3.95
N SER A 65 -29.42 28.61 3.19
CA SER A 65 -28.62 27.43 2.91
C SER A 65 -28.10 26.95 4.25
N ALA A 66 -28.71 25.91 4.81
CA ALA A 66 -28.22 25.27 6.01
C ALA A 66 -26.78 24.85 5.74
N ALA A 67 -25.84 25.40 6.51
CA ALA A 67 -24.46 24.98 6.46
C ALA A 67 -24.42 23.47 6.73
N SER A 68 -23.81 22.70 5.82
CA SER A 68 -23.61 21.27 6.04
C SER A 68 -22.86 21.10 7.36
N PRO A 69 -23.34 20.23 8.28
CA PRO A 69 -22.62 19.97 9.52
C PRO A 69 -21.19 19.49 9.21
N ALA A 70 -20.24 19.94 10.01
CA ALA A 70 -18.85 19.50 9.88
C ALA A 70 -18.76 17.97 10.04
N PRO A 71 -17.91 17.27 9.25
CA PRO A 71 -17.72 15.84 9.39
C PRO A 71 -17.33 15.49 10.84
N ALA A 72 -17.91 14.43 11.39
CA ALA A 72 -17.51 13.90 12.68
C ALA A 72 -16.03 13.49 12.64
N PRO A 73 -15.26 13.70 13.73
CA PRO A 73 -13.88 13.24 13.80
C PRO A 73 -13.82 11.72 13.64
N LEU A 74 -12.81 11.23 12.92
CA LEU A 74 -12.56 9.80 12.74
C LEU A 74 -11.55 9.30 13.77
N CYS A 75 -11.85 8.15 14.35
CA CYS A 75 -11.01 7.41 15.27
C CYS A 75 -10.57 6.08 14.64
N THR A 76 -9.36 5.65 14.98
CA THR A 76 -8.82 4.35 14.56
C THR A 76 -8.73 3.42 15.76
N THR A 77 -9.32 2.23 15.65
CA THR A 77 -9.28 1.19 16.71
C THR A 77 -8.59 -0.05 16.16
N VAL A 78 -7.64 -0.60 16.93
CA VAL A 78 -7.03 -1.90 16.60
C VAL A 78 -8.06 -2.99 16.89
N VAL A 79 -8.47 -3.72 15.86
CA VAL A 79 -9.44 -4.83 15.97
C VAL A 79 -8.76 -6.20 15.95
N GLN A 80 -7.53 -6.24 15.44
CA GLN A 80 -6.62 -7.36 15.62
C GLN A 80 -5.21 -6.80 15.84
N PRO A 81 -4.53 -7.19 16.94
CA PRO A 81 -3.18 -6.71 17.24
C PRO A 81 -2.17 -7.27 16.23
N TRP A 82 -0.92 -6.84 16.37
CA TRP A 82 0.18 -7.36 15.58
C TRP A 82 0.31 -8.89 15.71
N ASN A 83 0.36 -9.56 14.56
CA ASN A 83 0.64 -10.97 14.41
C ASN A 83 1.82 -11.13 13.45
N ARG A 84 2.65 -12.16 13.67
CA ARG A 84 3.85 -12.40 12.88
C ARG A 84 3.65 -13.56 11.91
N VAL A 85 4.22 -13.45 10.71
CA VAL A 85 4.27 -14.51 9.71
C VAL A 85 5.70 -14.67 9.23
N ASP A 86 6.20 -15.90 9.29
CA ASP A 86 7.52 -16.30 8.83
C ASP A 86 7.42 -16.89 7.41
N LEU A 87 8.16 -16.32 6.46
CA LEU A 87 8.28 -16.83 5.08
C LEU A 87 9.61 -17.58 4.97
N MET A 88 9.58 -18.88 5.21
CA MET A 88 10.79 -19.71 5.29
C MET A 88 11.07 -20.46 3.98
N TRP A 89 12.34 -20.64 3.64
CA TRP A 89 12.71 -21.62 2.61
C TRP A 89 12.50 -23.04 3.15
N THR A 90 11.94 -23.90 2.31
CA THR A 90 11.69 -25.32 2.59
C THR A 90 12.30 -26.19 1.49
N SER A 91 12.09 -27.51 1.52
CA SER A 91 12.45 -28.39 0.41
C SER A 91 11.68 -28.07 -0.87
N GLU A 92 10.42 -27.66 -0.74
CA GLU A 92 9.52 -27.30 -1.85
C GLU A 92 9.77 -25.87 -2.34
N HIS A 93 10.26 -25.01 -1.44
CA HIS A 93 10.64 -23.62 -1.70
C HIS A 93 12.13 -23.43 -1.39
N ALA A 94 13.00 -24.06 -2.19
CA ALA A 94 14.44 -24.09 -1.94
C ALA A 94 15.19 -22.84 -2.44
N LYS A 95 16.37 -22.58 -1.87
CA LYS A 95 17.30 -21.58 -2.40
C LYS A 95 18.06 -22.12 -3.64
N PRO A 96 18.35 -21.29 -4.65
CA PRO A 96 17.85 -19.92 -4.84
C PRO A 96 16.39 -19.93 -5.33
N GLY A 97 15.55 -19.08 -4.74
CA GLY A 97 14.13 -19.03 -5.04
C GLY A 97 13.36 -18.23 -4.00
N PRO A 98 12.06 -17.98 -4.21
CA PRO A 98 11.21 -17.41 -3.18
C PRO A 98 10.99 -18.42 -2.04
N PRO A 99 10.91 -17.99 -0.78
CA PRO A 99 10.48 -18.85 0.32
C PRO A 99 9.01 -19.24 0.18
N ALA A 100 8.55 -20.14 1.05
CA ALA A 100 7.14 -20.50 1.14
C ALA A 100 6.29 -19.25 1.46
N PRO A 101 5.11 -19.10 0.83
CA PRO A 101 4.23 -17.97 1.08
C PRO A 101 3.65 -18.01 2.51
N GLY A 102 3.45 -16.84 3.08
CA GLY A 102 2.72 -16.67 4.33
C GLY A 102 1.22 -16.63 4.07
N ILE A 103 0.42 -17.31 4.90
CA ILE A 103 -1.05 -17.34 4.76
C ILE A 103 -1.70 -17.00 6.09
N PHE A 104 -2.69 -16.12 6.07
CA PHE A 104 -3.55 -15.79 7.21
C PHE A 104 -4.95 -15.38 6.74
N SER A 105 -5.88 -15.19 7.68
CA SER A 105 -7.27 -14.87 7.35
C SER A 105 -7.87 -13.83 8.29
N SER A 106 -8.92 -13.16 7.84
CA SER A 106 -9.79 -12.32 8.67
C SER A 106 -11.27 -12.57 8.36
N ASN A 107 -12.16 -12.13 9.24
CA ASN A 107 -13.60 -12.18 9.05
C ASN A 107 -14.29 -11.08 9.87
N PHE A 108 -14.10 -9.83 9.46
CA PHE A 108 -14.73 -8.68 10.11
C PHE A 108 -16.00 -8.28 9.37
N ASP A 109 -17.05 -7.88 10.09
CA ASP A 109 -18.31 -7.41 9.51
C ASP A 109 -18.29 -5.90 9.15
N PHE A 110 -17.11 -5.30 9.16
CA PHE A 110 -16.85 -3.91 8.80
C PHE A 110 -15.55 -3.78 8.00
N GLU A 111 -15.41 -2.66 7.28
CA GLU A 111 -14.18 -2.34 6.56
C GLU A 111 -13.01 -2.16 7.54
N THR A 112 -11.84 -2.70 7.16
CA THR A 112 -10.62 -2.58 7.95
C THR A 112 -9.45 -2.09 7.11
N ILE A 113 -8.41 -1.62 7.79
CA ILE A 113 -7.09 -1.36 7.23
C ILE A 113 -6.16 -2.47 7.69
N LEU A 114 -5.73 -3.31 6.75
CA LEU A 114 -4.62 -4.23 6.94
C LEU A 114 -3.32 -3.44 6.84
N THR A 115 -2.54 -3.43 7.93
CA THR A 115 -1.17 -2.91 7.92
C THR A 115 -0.21 -4.08 7.94
N ILE A 116 0.81 -4.04 7.08
CA ILE A 116 1.91 -5.01 7.05
C ILE A 116 3.23 -4.24 7.16
N THR A 117 4.20 -4.76 7.91
CA THR A 117 5.59 -4.29 7.93
C THR A 117 6.56 -5.47 7.93
N ASP A 118 7.74 -5.33 7.31
CA ASP A 118 8.84 -6.27 7.54
C ASP A 118 9.39 -6.10 8.98
N ASP A 119 9.89 -7.19 9.57
CA ASP A 119 10.40 -7.19 10.95
C ASP A 119 11.71 -7.97 11.14
N TYR A 120 12.24 -8.60 10.09
CA TYR A 120 13.49 -9.35 10.15
C TYR A 120 14.68 -8.58 9.57
N GLN A 121 14.66 -8.28 8.29
CA GLN A 121 15.71 -7.57 7.60
C GLN A 121 15.02 -6.45 6.83
N SER A 122 15.46 -5.20 6.99
CA SER A 122 14.78 -4.00 6.48
C SER A 122 14.75 -3.85 4.94
N LEU A 123 14.83 -4.96 4.22
CA LEU A 123 14.92 -5.08 2.76
C LEU A 123 13.81 -5.98 2.21
N GLU A 124 12.87 -6.42 3.05
CA GLU A 124 11.88 -7.42 2.67
C GLU A 124 10.64 -6.72 2.12
N ARG A 125 10.39 -6.94 0.82
CA ARG A 125 9.25 -6.36 0.12
C ARG A 125 8.28 -7.43 -0.28
N PHE A 126 7.07 -7.31 0.24
CA PHE A 126 6.07 -8.36 0.16
C PHE A 126 4.98 -8.01 -0.84
N GLU A 127 4.63 -8.97 -1.69
CA GLU A 127 3.43 -8.90 -2.52
C GLU A 127 2.27 -9.53 -1.76
N VAL A 128 1.15 -8.82 -1.73
CA VAL A 128 -0.01 -9.15 -0.90
C VAL A 128 -1.19 -9.45 -1.81
N TYR A 129 -1.82 -10.58 -1.56
CA TYR A 129 -2.98 -11.07 -2.27
C TYR A 129 -4.13 -11.26 -1.28
N GLN A 130 -5.33 -10.85 -1.67
CA GLN A 130 -6.58 -11.12 -0.97
C GLN A 130 -7.44 -11.99 -1.87
N ASP A 131 -7.85 -13.16 -1.39
CA ASP A 131 -8.68 -14.11 -2.13
C ASP A 131 -8.11 -14.41 -3.54
N ASP A 132 -6.80 -14.70 -3.57
CA ASP A 132 -5.99 -14.94 -4.78
C ASP A 132 -5.83 -13.75 -5.74
N GLN A 133 -6.40 -12.58 -5.40
CA GLN A 133 -6.23 -11.34 -6.15
C GLN A 133 -5.12 -10.47 -5.57
N PHE A 134 -4.19 -10.01 -6.42
CA PHE A 134 -3.16 -9.05 -6.01
C PHE A 134 -3.79 -7.71 -5.59
N ILE A 135 -3.52 -7.29 -4.35
CA ILE A 135 -4.01 -6.02 -3.80
C ILE A 135 -2.90 -4.98 -3.62
N GLY A 136 -1.64 -5.39 -3.71
CA GLY A 136 -0.51 -4.48 -3.77
C GLY A 136 0.77 -5.06 -3.20
N LYS A 137 1.76 -4.18 -3.05
CA LYS A 137 3.10 -4.51 -2.59
C LYS A 137 3.53 -3.55 -1.49
N THR A 138 4.25 -4.03 -0.49
CA THR A 138 4.82 -3.16 0.54
C THR A 138 5.86 -2.21 -0.07
N SER A 139 6.06 -1.07 0.57
CA SER A 139 6.93 0.00 0.10
C SER A 139 8.39 -0.46 -0.02
N GLU A 140 9.21 0.33 -0.70
CA GLU A 140 10.64 0.32 -0.41
C GLU A 140 10.87 0.70 1.05
N ARG A 141 12.02 0.33 1.62
CA ARG A 141 12.43 0.87 2.92
C ARG A 141 12.60 2.38 2.83
N GLY A 142 12.19 3.09 3.87
CA GLY A 142 12.35 4.55 3.94
C GLY A 142 13.82 4.98 4.14
N PRO A 143 14.17 6.24 3.85
CA PRO A 143 15.52 6.78 4.08
C PRO A 143 16.00 6.71 5.55
N GLY A 144 15.06 6.63 6.50
CA GLY A 144 15.35 6.46 7.92
C GLY A 144 15.61 5.01 8.35
N SER A 145 15.46 4.05 7.41
CA SER A 145 15.66 2.63 7.65
C SER A 145 17.07 2.34 8.13
N THR A 146 17.14 1.71 9.30
CA THR A 146 18.41 1.23 9.84
C THR A 146 18.76 -0.13 9.23
N ALA A 147 20.05 -0.44 9.13
CA ALA A 147 20.53 -1.80 8.85
C ALA A 147 20.38 -2.72 10.09
N ARG A 148 19.48 -2.40 11.02
CA ARG A 148 19.21 -3.27 12.17
C ARG A 148 18.50 -4.51 11.66
N ASN A 149 18.87 -5.62 12.27
CA ASN A 149 18.26 -6.90 11.99
C ASN A 149 17.38 -7.28 13.19
N ASP A 150 16.32 -8.02 12.93
CA ASP A 150 15.45 -8.65 13.91
C ASP A 150 14.71 -7.64 14.81
N VAL A 151 14.14 -6.58 14.22
CA VAL A 151 13.27 -5.63 14.92
C VAL A 151 11.89 -6.25 15.08
N LYS A 152 11.73 -7.10 16.11
CA LYS A 152 10.50 -7.85 16.41
C LYS A 152 9.31 -7.00 16.88
N ASP A 153 9.50 -5.70 17.07
CA ASP A 153 8.43 -4.77 17.42
C ASP A 153 7.99 -4.04 16.16
N ALA A 154 6.75 -4.29 15.71
CA ALA A 154 6.24 -3.74 14.47
C ALA A 154 6.11 -2.22 14.49
N ASP A 155 5.72 -1.62 15.63
CA ASP A 155 5.58 -0.17 15.71
C ASP A 155 6.96 0.51 15.69
N GLU A 156 7.99 -0.12 16.28
CA GLU A 156 9.38 0.29 16.15
C GLU A 156 9.88 0.12 14.70
N ALA A 157 9.56 -0.98 14.02
CA ALA A 157 9.91 -1.19 12.61
C ALA A 157 9.33 -0.06 11.73
N LEU A 158 8.04 0.23 11.87
CA LEU A 158 7.38 1.36 11.19
C LEU A 158 8.07 2.70 11.51
N ARG A 159 8.39 2.95 12.79
CA ARG A 159 9.10 4.17 13.22
C ARG A 159 10.49 4.28 12.60
N LEU A 160 11.17 3.15 12.43
CA LEU A 160 12.47 3.07 11.78
C LEU A 160 12.36 3.11 10.25
N GLY A 161 11.17 3.11 9.65
CA GLY A 161 11.01 3.19 8.20
C GLY A 161 11.29 1.87 7.47
N TYR A 162 10.96 0.75 8.11
CA TYR A 162 10.93 -0.58 7.51
C TYR A 162 9.90 -0.63 6.35
N SER A 163 9.98 -1.66 5.51
CA SER A 163 9.04 -1.81 4.39
C SER A 163 7.62 -1.94 4.94
N GLN A 164 6.65 -1.19 4.42
CA GLN A 164 5.30 -1.17 4.96
C GLN A 164 4.22 -1.07 3.89
N GLY A 165 3.03 -1.58 4.18
CA GLY A 165 1.85 -1.51 3.32
C GLY A 165 0.58 -1.30 4.12
N TYR A 166 -0.36 -0.54 3.54
CA TYR A 166 -1.68 -0.27 4.11
C TYR A 166 -2.74 -0.58 3.05
N PHE A 167 -3.66 -1.48 3.37
CA PHE A 167 -4.66 -1.99 2.42
C PHE A 167 -6.04 -1.89 3.03
N THR A 168 -6.98 -1.30 2.29
CA THR A 168 -8.40 -1.29 2.67
C THR A 168 -9.02 -2.64 2.34
N ILE A 169 -9.56 -3.31 3.36
CA ILE A 169 -10.14 -4.65 3.27
C ILE A 169 -11.65 -4.54 3.50
N PRO A 170 -12.49 -5.01 2.57
CA PRO A 170 -13.93 -4.95 2.74
C PRO A 170 -14.42 -5.85 3.90
N PRO A 171 -15.67 -5.66 4.35
CA PRO A 171 -16.32 -6.60 5.27
C PRO A 171 -16.44 -8.00 4.66
N GLY A 172 -16.25 -9.02 5.48
CA GLY A 172 -16.44 -10.42 5.14
C GLY A 172 -15.22 -11.29 5.44
N PRO A 173 -15.35 -12.61 5.19
CA PRO A 173 -14.25 -13.54 5.31
C PRO A 173 -13.28 -13.37 4.15
N HIS A 174 -11.99 -13.23 4.46
CA HIS A 174 -10.92 -13.08 3.48
C HIS A 174 -9.72 -13.95 3.84
N THR A 175 -9.07 -14.50 2.82
CA THR A 175 -7.77 -15.15 2.93
C THR A 175 -6.69 -14.27 2.33
N PHE A 176 -5.58 -14.13 3.03
CA PHE A 176 -4.42 -13.37 2.59
C PHE A 176 -3.27 -14.30 2.30
N THR A 177 -2.66 -14.12 1.14
CA THR A 177 -1.40 -14.75 0.77
C THR A 177 -0.35 -13.66 0.64
N VAL A 178 0.77 -13.84 1.30
CA VAL A 178 1.91 -12.93 1.22
C VAL A 178 3.12 -13.65 0.68
N THR A 179 3.77 -13.07 -0.32
CA THR A 179 4.95 -13.66 -0.98
C THR A 179 6.13 -12.70 -0.95
N TRP A 180 7.34 -13.26 -1.00
CA TRP A 180 8.58 -12.49 -1.11
C TRP A 180 9.37 -12.93 -2.35
N LEU A 181 8.87 -12.55 -3.53
CA LEU A 181 9.47 -12.95 -4.80
C LEU A 181 10.88 -12.38 -5.00
N GLU A 182 11.13 -11.18 -4.46
CA GLU A 182 12.45 -10.51 -4.56
C GLU A 182 13.57 -11.28 -3.86
N ALA A 183 13.24 -12.17 -2.92
CA ALA A 183 14.22 -13.04 -2.26
C ALA A 183 15.02 -13.88 -3.27
N ALA A 184 14.39 -14.30 -4.36
CA ALA A 184 15.03 -15.14 -5.38
C ALA A 184 16.22 -14.44 -6.06
N ASN A 185 16.20 -13.11 -6.13
CA ASN A 185 17.19 -12.30 -6.84
C ASN A 185 18.03 -11.41 -5.92
N ASN A 186 17.86 -11.52 -4.60
CA ASN A 186 18.56 -10.68 -3.65
C ASN A 186 19.89 -11.33 -3.20
N PRO A 187 21.06 -10.85 -3.63
CA PRO A 187 22.34 -11.45 -3.22
C PRO A 187 22.60 -11.34 -1.72
N ALA A 188 21.96 -10.39 -1.02
CA ALA A 188 22.07 -10.28 0.44
C ALA A 188 21.46 -11.51 1.14
N VAL A 189 20.45 -12.17 0.54
CA VAL A 189 19.80 -13.35 1.14
C VAL A 189 20.55 -14.66 0.88
N ALA A 190 21.57 -14.62 0.02
CA ALA A 190 22.47 -15.74 -0.24
C ALA A 190 23.47 -15.98 0.91
N ILE A 191 23.51 -15.08 1.91
CA ILE A 191 24.40 -15.20 3.07
C ILE A 191 24.05 -16.48 3.87
N PRO A 192 25.05 -17.29 4.24
CA PRO A 192 24.85 -18.45 5.12
C PRO A 192 24.18 -18.03 6.44
N GLY A 193 23.04 -18.64 6.77
CA GLY A 193 22.31 -18.38 8.01
C GLY A 193 21.00 -17.60 7.86
N TRP A 194 20.75 -16.94 6.72
CA TRP A 194 19.44 -16.34 6.44
C TRP A 194 18.42 -17.43 6.12
N ARG A 195 17.41 -17.63 6.98
CA ARG A 195 16.46 -18.77 6.89
C ARG A 195 15.14 -18.47 6.18
N GLY A 196 14.82 -17.20 6.05
CA GLY A 196 13.61 -16.72 5.39
C GLY A 196 13.41 -15.23 5.65
N GLY A 197 12.26 -14.69 5.27
CA GLY A 197 11.84 -13.37 5.70
C GLY A 197 10.76 -13.44 6.78
N SER A 198 10.42 -12.32 7.38
CA SER A 198 9.23 -12.25 8.21
C SER A 198 8.57 -10.88 8.19
N LEU A 199 7.28 -10.91 8.44
CA LEU A 199 6.44 -9.73 8.51
C LEU A 199 5.59 -9.76 9.76
N GLN A 200 5.13 -8.58 10.14
CA GLN A 200 4.04 -8.41 11.08
C GLN A 200 2.86 -7.72 10.43
N TYR A 201 1.66 -8.12 10.82
CA TYR A 201 0.42 -7.56 10.31
C TYR A 201 -0.59 -7.27 11.41
N ARG A 202 -1.42 -6.26 11.22
CA ARG A 202 -2.55 -5.92 12.10
C ARG A 202 -3.76 -5.45 11.30
N PHE A 203 -4.93 -5.50 11.91
CA PHE A 203 -6.15 -4.88 11.36
C PHE A 203 -6.65 -3.76 12.25
N GLN A 204 -6.99 -2.64 11.62
CA GLN A 204 -7.56 -1.48 12.27
C GLN A 204 -8.90 -1.11 11.64
N ARG A 205 -9.84 -0.59 12.43
CA ARG A 205 -11.09 -0.01 11.94
C ARG A 205 -11.00 1.50 12.02
N VAL A 206 -11.43 2.20 10.97
CA VAL A 206 -11.64 3.64 10.98
C VAL A 206 -13.14 3.91 11.07
N ALA A 207 -13.58 4.62 12.10
CA ALA A 207 -15.00 4.95 12.33
C ALA A 207 -15.12 6.31 13.02
N PRO A 208 -16.28 6.98 13.00
CA PRO A 208 -16.51 8.15 13.83
C PRO A 208 -16.14 7.88 15.29
N CYS A 209 -15.51 8.85 15.94
CA CYS A 209 -15.22 8.75 17.36
C CYS A 209 -16.53 8.63 18.17
N ALA A 210 -16.55 7.70 19.12
CA ALA A 210 -17.66 7.49 20.04
C ALA A 210 -17.67 8.50 21.19
#